data_AF-A0AAF0C3I1-F1
#
_entry.id   AF-A0AAF0C3I1-F1
#
_cell.length_a   1.000
_cell.length_b   1.000
_cell.length_c   1.000
_cell.angle_alpha   90.00
_cell.angle_beta   90.00
_cell.angle_gamma   90.00
#
_symmetry.space_group_name_H-M   'P 1'
#
loop_
_entity.id
_entity.type
_entity.pdbx_description
1 polymer ?
#
loop_
_entity_poly.entity_id
_entity_poly.type
_entity_poly.pdbx_seq_one_letter_code
_entity_poly.pdbx_strand_id
1 'polypeptide(L)'
;MNQTPKTILPSVLFGCYLLASGHVFALAEQADSGNKTFPVEKAPVLERIKKQQASGLLTPASSKRLSEKSAANVQKTLRVMPEKLTDSSGLVYLGAKVSEADLAPYLAELKQELADDFALFRQNQGKRDHFSFHMTLINPYEYQNLEINPEQLKQPLTVQLLGLGRVSAGKKTTYYVVAQSPDGQFFRQKQLLPPKDFHVTLGFDPQDVYGVSKGVETLLRGAELNQDSKVLTR
;
A
#
# COMPACT_ATOMS: atom_id res chain seq x y z
N MET A 1 18.31 21.73 55.99
CA MET A 1 19.04 20.62 56.65
C MET A 1 18.49 19.30 56.13
N ASN A 2 19.29 18.22 56.19
CA ASN A 2 19.11 17.03 55.35
C ASN A 2 17.86 16.20 55.69
N GLN A 3 17.10 15.82 54.66
CA GLN A 3 16.45 14.50 54.58
C GLN A 3 16.51 13.99 53.12
N THR A 4 17.18 12.88 52.90
CA THR A 4 17.21 12.17 51.61
C THR A 4 16.28 10.95 51.65
N PRO A 5 15.34 10.80 50.71
CA PRO A 5 14.57 9.56 50.56
C PRO A 5 15.46 8.43 49.99
N LYS A 6 15.12 7.18 50.32
CA LYS A 6 15.97 6.01 50.07
C LYS A 6 15.75 5.39 48.69
N THR A 7 16.83 4.93 48.06
CA THR A 7 16.81 4.03 46.91
C THR A 7 16.28 2.65 47.32
N ILE A 8 15.37 2.06 46.52
CA ILE A 8 15.01 0.64 46.60
C ILE A 8 14.90 0.09 45.18
N LEU A 9 15.75 -0.88 44.83
CA LEU A 9 15.55 -1.77 43.68
C LEU A 9 15.01 -3.12 44.19
N PRO A 10 14.05 -3.74 43.48
CA PRO A 10 13.92 -5.20 43.43
C PRO A 10 14.81 -5.76 42.29
N SER A 11 15.51 -6.85 42.56
CA SER A 11 16.39 -7.51 41.58
C SER A 11 15.65 -8.57 40.75
N VAL A 12 16.13 -8.76 39.51
CA VAL A 12 16.28 -10.04 38.78
C VAL A 12 15.25 -11.15 39.03
N LEU A 13 14.61 -11.60 37.95
CA LEU A 13 14.34 -13.03 37.79
C LEU A 13 14.70 -13.48 36.36
N PHE A 14 15.48 -14.56 36.29
CA PHE A 14 16.17 -15.03 35.08
C PHE A 14 15.33 -16.16 34.44
N GLY A 15 14.97 -16.01 33.17
CA GLY A 15 14.00 -16.89 32.48
C GLY A 15 14.59 -17.64 31.30
N CYS A 16 15.56 -18.52 31.52
CA CYS A 16 16.08 -19.39 30.47
C CYS A 16 15.07 -20.49 30.10
N TYR A 17 14.78 -20.65 28.82
CA TYR A 17 14.28 -21.91 28.26
C TYR A 17 15.16 -22.35 27.09
N LEU A 18 15.49 -23.64 27.07
CA LEU A 18 16.42 -24.31 26.17
C LEU A 18 15.99 -25.78 26.07
N LEU A 19 16.63 -26.57 25.18
CA LEU A 19 16.20 -27.91 24.71
C LEU A 19 14.99 -27.85 23.76
N ALA A 20 14.99 -28.27 22.49
CA ALA A 20 15.87 -29.10 21.62
C ALA A 20 15.59 -30.62 21.57
N SER A 21 15.13 -31.07 20.40
CA SER A 21 15.12 -32.41 19.76
C SER A 21 14.60 -32.20 18.31
N GLY A 22 14.95 -32.92 17.24
CA GLY A 22 15.20 -34.36 17.05
C GLY A 22 13.96 -34.99 16.38
N HIS A 23 13.98 -35.71 15.24
CA HIS A 23 15.03 -36.29 14.37
C HIS A 23 14.60 -36.17 12.88
N VAL A 24 15.50 -35.97 11.91
CA VAL A 24 16.16 -37.00 11.06
C VAL A 24 15.26 -38.13 10.54
N PHE A 25 15.09 -38.20 9.22
CA PHE A 25 15.09 -39.45 8.42
C PHE A 25 15.61 -39.16 6.99
N ALA A 26 16.11 -40.19 6.29
CA ALA A 26 16.73 -40.11 4.96
C ALA A 26 16.43 -41.37 4.12
N LEU A 27 17.06 -41.51 2.95
CA LEU A 27 16.79 -42.46 1.84
C LEU A 27 15.60 -41.99 0.98
N ALA A 28 15.64 -41.78 -0.36
CA ALA A 28 16.53 -42.14 -1.48
C ALA A 28 16.35 -43.55 -2.09
N GLU A 29 15.94 -43.61 -3.36
CA GLU A 29 16.43 -44.58 -4.37
C GLU A 29 16.08 -44.15 -5.83
N GLN A 30 16.37 -45.01 -6.82
CA GLN A 30 16.29 -44.78 -8.28
C GLN A 30 15.57 -45.98 -8.96
N ALA A 31 15.25 -46.06 -10.27
CA ALA A 31 15.43 -45.20 -11.44
C ALA A 31 14.06 -45.13 -12.23
N ASP A 32 13.85 -45.25 -13.55
CA ASP A 32 14.66 -45.42 -14.77
C ASP A 32 13.85 -45.01 -16.05
N SER A 33 14.51 -45.03 -17.23
CA SER A 33 13.99 -45.37 -18.58
C SER A 33 12.68 -44.78 -19.11
N GLY A 34 12.74 -44.11 -20.28
CA GLY A 34 11.53 -43.64 -20.97
C GLY A 34 11.65 -42.89 -22.31
N ASN A 35 12.75 -43.03 -23.07
CA ASN A 35 12.92 -42.27 -24.32
C ASN A 35 11.92 -42.69 -25.43
N LYS A 36 11.05 -41.77 -25.86
CA LYS A 36 10.26 -41.88 -27.10
C LYS A 36 10.18 -40.55 -27.85
N THR A 37 10.82 -40.51 -29.02
CA THR A 37 10.79 -39.41 -29.98
C THR A 37 9.44 -39.30 -30.70
N PHE A 38 8.95 -38.08 -30.88
CA PHE A 38 7.85 -37.76 -31.81
C PHE A 38 8.29 -36.68 -32.82
N PRO A 39 7.81 -36.71 -34.08
CA PRO A 39 8.35 -35.89 -35.15
C PRO A 39 7.90 -34.42 -35.09
N VAL A 40 8.72 -33.53 -35.65
CA VAL A 40 8.40 -32.12 -35.86
C VAL A 40 7.86 -31.94 -37.28
N GLU A 41 6.62 -31.45 -37.40
CA GLU A 41 6.05 -30.98 -38.66
C GLU A 41 5.58 -29.51 -38.52
N LYS A 42 5.72 -28.72 -39.58
CA LYS A 42 5.46 -27.27 -39.58
C LYS A 42 4.44 -26.89 -40.66
N ALA A 43 3.28 -26.41 -40.24
CA ALA A 43 2.28 -25.76 -41.11
C ALA A 43 1.71 -24.48 -40.41
N PRO A 44 1.25 -23.46 -41.15
CA PRO A 44 1.24 -22.08 -40.65
C PRO A 44 -0.02 -21.65 -39.89
N VAL A 45 0.17 -20.74 -38.93
CA VAL A 45 -0.83 -20.19 -37.98
C VAL A 45 -1.87 -19.24 -38.63
N LEU A 46 -1.73 -18.92 -39.92
CA LEU A 46 -2.32 -17.71 -40.54
C LEU A 46 -3.81 -17.79 -40.95
N GLU A 47 -4.46 -18.96 -40.96
CA GLU A 47 -5.88 -19.05 -41.38
C GLU A 47 -6.92 -18.88 -40.25
N ARG A 48 -6.56 -19.12 -38.98
CA ARG A 48 -7.56 -19.09 -37.88
C ARG A 48 -8.12 -17.69 -37.57
N ILE A 49 -7.50 -16.63 -38.06
CA ILE A 49 -7.87 -15.23 -37.74
C ILE A 49 -9.11 -14.76 -38.55
N LYS A 50 -9.41 -15.35 -39.71
CA LYS A 50 -10.40 -14.79 -40.67
C LYS A 50 -11.87 -15.17 -40.47
N LYS A 51 -12.25 -15.89 -39.39
CA LYS A 51 -13.62 -16.47 -39.28
C LYS A 51 -14.43 -16.10 -38.02
N GLN A 52 -14.09 -15.00 -37.34
CA GLN A 52 -14.90 -14.48 -36.21
C GLN A 52 -15.39 -13.03 -36.39
N GLN A 53 -15.00 -12.32 -37.45
CA GLN A 53 -15.47 -10.95 -37.74
C GLN A 53 -16.79 -10.94 -38.54
N ALA A 54 -17.86 -11.56 -38.01
CA ALA A 54 -19.13 -11.71 -38.73
C ALA A 54 -20.43 -11.78 -37.88
N SER A 55 -20.44 -11.30 -36.63
CA SER A 55 -21.71 -11.11 -35.88
C SER A 55 -21.57 -10.03 -34.80
N GLY A 56 -22.45 -9.01 -34.82
CA GLY A 56 -22.45 -7.96 -33.78
C GLY A 56 -22.86 -6.55 -34.21
N LEU A 57 -23.86 -6.40 -35.08
CA LEU A 57 -24.37 -5.07 -35.45
C LEU A 57 -25.27 -4.52 -34.33
N LEU A 58 -24.68 -3.83 -33.35
CA LEU A 58 -25.41 -3.19 -32.26
C LEU A 58 -25.87 -1.78 -32.66
N THR A 59 -27.10 -1.42 -32.27
CA THR A 59 -27.69 -0.12 -32.62
C THR A 59 -27.19 1.01 -31.70
N PRO A 60 -27.11 2.27 -32.17
CA PRO A 60 -26.53 3.38 -31.40
C PRO A 60 -27.22 3.69 -30.06
N ALA A 61 -28.45 3.22 -29.86
CA ALA A 61 -29.24 3.48 -28.65
C ALA A 61 -28.70 2.76 -27.40
N SER A 62 -28.07 1.58 -27.56
CA SER A 62 -27.61 0.78 -26.42
C SER A 62 -26.32 1.31 -25.77
N SER A 63 -25.39 1.86 -26.57
CA SER A 63 -24.09 2.32 -26.08
C SER A 63 -24.22 3.47 -25.06
N LYS A 64 -25.24 4.33 -25.20
CA LYS A 64 -25.43 5.49 -24.32
C LYS A 64 -25.92 5.13 -22.90
N ARG A 65 -26.37 3.88 -22.66
CA ARG A 65 -26.90 3.45 -21.36
C ARG A 65 -25.95 2.56 -20.55
N LEU A 66 -24.77 2.26 -21.10
CA LEU A 66 -23.69 1.51 -20.43
C LEU A 66 -22.51 2.40 -20.02
N SER A 67 -22.42 3.62 -20.57
CA SER A 67 -21.36 4.61 -20.27
C SER A 67 -21.49 5.30 -18.90
N GLU A 68 -22.66 5.24 -18.26
CA GLU A 68 -22.97 6.02 -17.05
C GLU A 68 -22.78 5.26 -15.73
N LYS A 69 -22.24 4.03 -15.77
CA LYS A 69 -22.06 3.20 -14.56
C LYS A 69 -20.69 2.53 -14.41
N SER A 70 -19.67 3.10 -15.03
CA SER A 70 -18.27 2.84 -14.71
C SER A 70 -17.60 4.15 -14.26
N ALA A 71 -17.62 4.41 -12.95
CA ALA A 71 -16.62 5.27 -12.34
C ALA A 71 -15.30 4.49 -12.38
N ALA A 72 -14.58 4.61 -13.50
CA ALA A 72 -13.41 3.80 -13.79
C ALA A 72 -12.38 3.93 -12.65
N ASN A 73 -11.85 2.80 -12.18
CA ASN A 73 -10.84 2.79 -11.12
C ASN A 73 -9.58 3.52 -11.65
N VAL A 74 -9.39 4.76 -11.21
CA VAL A 74 -8.26 5.61 -11.62
C VAL A 74 -7.01 5.14 -10.89
N GLN A 75 -6.35 4.11 -11.42
CA GLN A 75 -5.02 3.72 -10.95
C GLN A 75 -3.97 4.61 -11.60
N LYS A 76 -3.10 5.24 -10.80
CA LYS A 76 -2.07 6.19 -11.29
C LYS A 76 -0.70 5.82 -10.77
N THR A 77 0.24 5.53 -11.68
CA THR A 77 1.65 5.33 -11.32
C THR A 77 2.41 6.66 -11.39
N LEU A 78 3.12 6.98 -10.31
CA LEU A 78 3.95 8.16 -10.13
C LEU A 78 5.42 7.75 -9.92
N ARG A 79 6.33 8.71 -10.14
CA ARG A 79 7.70 8.68 -9.61
C ARG A 79 7.86 9.85 -8.65
N VAL A 80 8.25 9.56 -7.41
CA VAL A 80 8.36 10.57 -6.34
C VAL A 80 9.73 10.48 -5.67
N MET A 81 10.27 11.62 -5.25
CA MET A 81 11.58 11.68 -4.57
C MET A 81 11.40 11.55 -3.05
N PRO A 82 12.11 10.64 -2.38
CA PRO A 82 12.22 10.65 -0.92
C PRO A 82 12.92 11.92 -0.43
N GLU A 83 12.36 12.54 0.60
CA GLU A 83 12.93 13.74 1.23
C GLU A 83 12.71 13.72 2.74
N LYS A 84 13.50 14.53 3.47
CA LYS A 84 13.27 14.78 4.89
C LYS A 84 12.10 15.75 5.02
N LEU A 85 11.07 15.34 5.78
CA LEU A 85 9.93 16.17 6.14
C LEU A 85 9.94 16.40 7.66
N THR A 86 9.21 17.42 8.11
CA THR A 86 9.06 17.76 9.53
C THR A 86 7.58 17.83 9.87
N ASP A 87 7.16 17.20 10.97
CA ASP A 87 5.76 17.23 11.41
C ASP A 87 5.44 18.51 12.22
N SER A 88 4.16 18.67 12.59
CA SER A 88 3.67 19.84 13.34
C SER A 88 4.18 19.91 14.79
N SER A 89 4.95 18.93 15.27
CA SER A 89 5.67 18.95 16.54
C SER A 89 7.17 19.23 16.40
N GLY A 90 7.68 19.33 15.16
CA GLY A 90 9.10 19.55 14.88
C GLY A 90 9.92 18.27 14.69
N LEU A 91 9.30 17.08 14.71
CA LEU A 91 10.04 15.82 14.51
C LEU A 91 10.28 15.55 13.02
N VAL A 92 11.50 15.12 12.71
CA VAL A 92 11.94 14.79 11.33
C VAL A 92 11.54 13.37 10.98
N TYR A 93 11.11 13.16 9.73
CA TYR A 93 10.74 11.86 9.18
C TYR A 93 11.07 11.77 7.67
N LEU A 94 10.89 10.60 7.04
CA LEU A 94 10.96 10.50 5.57
C LEU A 94 9.58 10.37 4.96
N GLY A 95 9.31 11.20 3.97
CA GLY A 95 8.19 11.01 3.06
C GLY A 95 8.58 11.35 1.64
N ALA A 96 7.59 11.36 0.77
CA ALA A 96 7.70 11.93 -0.56
C ALA A 96 6.44 12.75 -0.82
N LYS A 97 6.59 14.02 -1.22
CA LYS A 97 5.44 14.87 -1.60
C LYS A 97 4.75 14.31 -2.84
N VAL A 98 3.44 14.51 -2.90
CA VAL A 98 2.58 14.17 -4.04
C VAL A 98 1.81 15.42 -4.41
N SER A 99 1.67 15.74 -5.70
CA SER A 99 1.00 16.98 -6.10
C SER A 99 -0.52 16.88 -5.96
N GLU A 100 -1.19 18.00 -5.70
CA GLU A 100 -2.66 18.04 -5.71
C GLU A 100 -3.23 17.67 -7.10
N ALA A 101 -2.51 18.00 -8.18
CA ALA A 101 -2.86 17.59 -9.54
C ALA A 101 -2.77 16.06 -9.78
N ASP A 102 -1.94 15.35 -9.02
CA ASP A 102 -1.91 13.88 -9.03
C ASP A 102 -3.08 13.27 -8.24
N LEU A 103 -3.57 13.99 -7.24
CA LEU A 103 -4.61 13.55 -6.31
C LEU A 103 -6.02 14.01 -6.68
N ALA A 104 -6.13 14.95 -7.62
CA ALA A 104 -7.37 15.55 -8.11
C ALA A 104 -8.55 14.57 -8.34
N PRO A 105 -8.40 13.39 -8.99
CA PRO A 105 -9.51 12.43 -9.12
C PRO A 105 -10.00 11.92 -7.75
N TYR A 106 -9.09 11.51 -6.86
CA TYR A 106 -9.46 10.98 -5.54
C TYR A 106 -9.99 12.08 -4.61
N LEU A 107 -9.54 13.33 -4.78
CA LEU A 107 -10.09 14.51 -4.10
C LEU A 107 -11.53 14.82 -4.57
N ALA A 108 -11.82 14.62 -5.86
CA ALA A 108 -13.19 14.71 -6.38
C ALA A 108 -14.08 13.57 -5.85
N GLU A 109 -13.58 12.33 -5.79
CA GLU A 109 -14.29 11.21 -5.15
C GLU A 109 -14.54 11.49 -3.65
N LEU A 110 -13.55 12.01 -2.92
CA LEU A 110 -13.68 12.36 -1.51
C LEU A 110 -14.73 13.47 -1.29
N LYS A 111 -14.82 14.44 -2.20
CA LYS A 111 -15.84 15.49 -2.15
C LYS A 111 -17.26 14.95 -2.42
N GLN A 112 -17.40 13.91 -3.23
CA GLN A 112 -18.68 13.22 -3.44
C GLN A 112 -19.09 12.39 -2.21
N GLU A 113 -18.14 11.72 -1.57
CA GLU A 113 -18.34 10.87 -0.38
C GLU A 113 -18.66 11.67 0.89
N LEU A 114 -18.01 12.83 1.08
CA LEU A 114 -18.20 13.68 2.27
C LEU A 114 -19.25 14.80 2.12
N ALA A 115 -19.61 15.18 0.89
CA ALA A 115 -20.43 16.35 0.59
C ALA A 115 -19.98 17.61 1.37
N ASP A 116 -20.78 18.08 2.32
CA ASP A 116 -20.53 19.30 3.10
C ASP A 116 -19.34 19.16 4.08
N ASP A 117 -19.10 17.96 4.63
CA ASP A 117 -17.99 17.68 5.56
C ASP A 117 -16.61 17.74 4.90
N PHE A 118 -16.55 17.79 3.56
CA PHE A 118 -15.29 17.83 2.81
C PHE A 118 -14.36 18.96 3.27
N ALA A 119 -14.91 20.15 3.55
CA ALA A 119 -14.13 21.30 4.00
C ALA A 119 -13.48 21.07 5.38
N LEU A 120 -14.20 20.44 6.31
CA LEU A 120 -13.71 20.10 7.66
C LEU A 120 -12.58 19.06 7.58
N PHE A 121 -12.81 17.96 6.86
CA PHE A 121 -11.83 16.89 6.69
C PHE A 121 -10.54 17.39 6.00
N ARG A 122 -10.66 18.25 4.96
CA ARG A 122 -9.52 18.89 4.30
C ARG A 122 -8.78 19.85 5.24
N GLN A 123 -9.50 20.67 6.02
CA GLN A 123 -8.88 21.63 6.94
C GLN A 123 -8.11 20.93 8.08
N ASN A 124 -8.65 19.83 8.62
CA ASN A 124 -7.99 19.05 9.67
C ASN A 124 -6.66 18.44 9.17
N GLN A 125 -6.65 17.86 7.96
CA GLN A 125 -5.40 17.39 7.33
C GLN A 125 -4.44 18.54 7.03
N GLY A 126 -4.94 19.66 6.50
CA GLY A 126 -4.12 20.82 6.17
C GLY A 126 -3.40 21.42 7.38
N LYS A 127 -4.06 21.49 8.54
CA LYS A 127 -3.46 21.93 9.82
C LYS A 127 -2.31 21.00 10.28
N ARG A 128 -2.45 19.69 10.09
CA ARG A 128 -1.44 18.69 10.50
C ARG A 128 -0.24 18.63 9.57
N ASP A 129 -0.49 18.66 8.26
CA ASP A 129 0.48 18.38 7.19
C ASP A 129 0.97 19.65 6.47
N HIS A 130 0.77 20.83 7.08
CA HIS A 130 1.14 22.13 6.53
C HIS A 130 0.57 22.38 5.11
N PHE A 131 -0.69 21.97 4.90
CA PHE A 131 -1.42 21.98 3.63
C PHE A 131 -0.76 21.23 2.47
N SER A 132 0.26 20.39 2.76
CA SER A 132 0.89 19.51 1.77
C SER A 132 0.21 18.14 1.71
N PHE A 133 0.39 17.42 0.59
CA PHE A 133 0.13 15.99 0.51
C PHE A 133 1.45 15.23 0.39
N HIS A 134 1.59 14.14 1.15
CA HIS A 134 2.79 13.31 1.13
C HIS A 134 2.46 11.86 1.47
N MET A 135 3.30 10.93 0.99
CA MET A 135 3.34 9.54 1.41
C MET A 135 4.44 9.38 2.48
N THR A 136 4.11 8.88 3.67
CA THR A 136 5.11 8.68 4.74
C THR A 136 5.82 7.33 4.57
N LEU A 137 7.10 7.39 4.19
CA LEU A 137 7.98 6.23 3.97
C LEU A 137 8.52 5.66 5.29
N ILE A 138 9.01 6.55 6.16
CA ILE A 138 9.51 6.27 7.52
C ILE A 138 8.87 7.31 8.44
N ASN A 139 8.24 6.89 9.53
CA ASN A 139 7.55 7.79 10.46
C ASN A 139 8.52 8.44 11.48
N PRO A 140 8.14 9.50 12.21
CA PRO A 140 9.05 10.22 13.12
C PRO A 140 9.72 9.34 14.18
N TYR A 141 9.02 8.34 14.74
CA TYR A 141 9.55 7.45 15.78
C TYR A 141 10.49 6.39 15.21
N GLU A 142 10.23 5.92 13.99
CA GLU A 142 11.18 5.07 13.24
C GLU A 142 12.45 5.86 12.90
N TYR A 143 12.31 7.12 12.47
CA TYR A 143 13.41 7.96 11.99
C TYR A 143 14.47 8.26 13.07
N GLN A 144 14.06 8.40 14.34
CA GLN A 144 14.96 8.70 15.47
C GLN A 144 16.10 7.68 15.65
N ASN A 145 15.96 6.47 15.13
CA ASN A 145 16.89 5.36 15.33
C ASN A 145 17.65 4.96 14.04
N LEU A 146 17.67 5.82 13.00
CA LEU A 146 18.16 5.46 11.66
C LEU A 146 19.14 6.47 11.05
N GLU A 147 20.31 5.97 10.62
CA GLU A 147 21.31 6.74 9.89
C GLU A 147 21.01 6.76 8.37
N ILE A 148 20.08 7.63 7.96
CA ILE A 148 19.69 7.77 6.55
C ILE A 148 20.78 8.49 5.75
N ASN A 149 21.49 7.73 4.90
CA ASN A 149 22.49 8.24 3.98
C ASN A 149 21.83 9.08 2.85
N PRO A 150 22.26 10.34 2.60
CA PRO A 150 21.70 11.19 1.54
C PRO A 150 21.67 10.58 0.14
N GLU A 151 22.61 9.70 -0.21
CA GLU A 151 22.63 9.01 -1.52
C GLU A 151 21.41 8.09 -1.71
N GLN A 152 20.85 7.55 -0.63
CA GLN A 152 19.63 6.73 -0.68
C GLN A 152 18.39 7.57 -1.05
N LEU A 153 18.40 8.88 -0.78
CA LEU A 153 17.30 9.79 -1.09
C LEU A 153 17.33 10.29 -2.54
N LYS A 154 18.43 10.08 -3.28
CA LYS A 154 18.56 10.46 -4.69
C LYS A 154 17.88 9.49 -5.67
N GLN A 155 17.33 8.36 -5.17
CA GLN A 155 16.64 7.38 -5.99
C GLN A 155 15.12 7.62 -5.94
N PRO A 156 14.45 7.85 -7.08
CA PRO A 156 13.00 8.01 -7.11
C PRO A 156 12.30 6.68 -6.80
N LEU A 157 11.21 6.75 -6.03
CA LEU A 157 10.33 5.60 -5.79
C LEU A 157 9.20 5.58 -6.82
N THR A 158 8.94 4.41 -7.39
CA THR A 158 7.73 4.13 -8.15
C THR A 158 6.58 3.91 -7.17
N VAL A 159 5.51 4.69 -7.30
CA VAL A 159 4.33 4.64 -6.42
C VAL A 159 3.09 4.48 -7.27
N GLN A 160 2.32 3.41 -7.06
CA GLN A 160 1.03 3.20 -7.70
C GLN A 160 -0.09 3.57 -6.73
N LEU A 161 -0.86 4.59 -7.08
CA LEU A 161 -2.09 5.00 -6.38
C LEU A 161 -3.25 4.11 -6.87
N LEU A 162 -3.98 3.50 -5.93
CA LEU A 162 -4.95 2.44 -6.22
C LEU A 162 -6.44 2.84 -6.08
N GLY A 163 -6.72 3.96 -5.41
CA GLY A 163 -8.08 4.42 -5.16
C GLY A 163 -8.28 5.00 -3.76
N LEU A 164 -9.49 5.53 -3.51
CA LEU A 164 -9.89 6.11 -2.23
C LEU A 164 -10.15 5.00 -1.19
N GLY A 165 -9.38 5.01 -0.12
CA GLY A 165 -9.57 4.17 1.06
C GLY A 165 -10.12 4.94 2.26
N ARG A 166 -10.76 4.21 3.18
CA ARG A 166 -11.34 4.75 4.42
C ARG A 166 -11.12 3.80 5.59
N VAL A 167 -10.78 4.34 6.74
CA VAL A 167 -10.87 3.63 8.02
C VAL A 167 -11.52 4.50 9.10
N SER A 168 -12.28 3.87 9.99
CA SER A 168 -12.96 4.53 11.11
C SER A 168 -12.71 3.77 12.41
N ALA A 169 -12.51 4.49 13.51
CA ALA A 169 -12.31 3.92 14.85
C ALA A 169 -12.99 4.80 15.90
N GLY A 170 -14.07 4.30 16.50
CA GLY A 170 -14.92 5.08 17.40
C GLY A 170 -15.51 6.30 16.69
N LYS A 171 -15.21 7.50 17.18
CA LYS A 171 -15.63 8.78 16.56
C LYS A 171 -14.64 9.33 15.52
N LYS A 172 -13.56 8.62 15.21
CA LYS A 172 -12.54 9.05 14.24
C LYS A 172 -12.80 8.41 12.87
N THR A 173 -12.68 9.17 11.79
CA THR A 173 -12.65 8.66 10.41
C THR A 173 -11.51 9.31 9.64
N THR A 174 -10.82 8.54 8.81
CA THR A 174 -9.74 9.01 7.92
C THR A 174 -9.96 8.50 6.50
N TYR A 175 -9.81 9.39 5.54
CA TYR A 175 -9.79 9.11 4.12
C TYR A 175 -8.40 9.38 3.54
N TYR A 176 -7.97 8.51 2.63
CA TYR A 176 -6.62 8.52 2.05
C TYR A 176 -6.63 7.82 0.70
N VAL A 177 -5.64 8.09 -0.14
CA VAL A 177 -5.37 7.26 -1.32
C VAL A 177 -4.53 6.08 -0.87
N VAL A 178 -4.97 4.85 -1.12
CA VAL A 178 -4.17 3.64 -0.90
C VAL A 178 -3.07 3.60 -1.95
N ALA A 179 -1.84 3.30 -1.54
CA ALA A 179 -0.69 3.27 -2.42
C ALA A 179 0.12 1.97 -2.28
N GLN A 180 0.73 1.53 -3.38
CA GLN A 180 1.74 0.48 -3.39
C GLN A 180 3.06 1.03 -3.92
N SER A 181 4.18 0.60 -3.33
CA SER A 181 5.53 0.92 -3.79
C SER A 181 6.48 -0.21 -3.42
N PRO A 182 6.83 -1.12 -4.35
CA PRO A 182 7.86 -2.12 -4.12
C PRO A 182 9.20 -1.48 -3.74
N ASP A 183 9.55 -0.38 -4.41
CA ASP A 183 10.74 0.43 -4.11
C ASP A 183 10.71 0.96 -2.67
N GLY A 184 9.55 1.43 -2.20
CA GLY A 184 9.35 1.90 -0.83
C GLY A 184 9.44 0.79 0.22
N GLN A 185 8.90 -0.41 -0.05
CA GLN A 185 9.06 -1.55 0.87
C GLN A 185 10.52 -2.01 0.92
N PHE A 186 11.21 -2.04 -0.23
CA PHE A 186 12.64 -2.37 -0.30
C PHE A 186 13.51 -1.32 0.40
N PHE A 187 13.15 -0.04 0.35
CA PHE A 187 13.78 1.01 1.15
C PHE A 187 13.61 0.72 2.65
N ARG A 188 12.38 0.42 3.12
CA ARG A 188 12.13 0.07 4.53
C ARG A 188 12.91 -1.18 4.96
N GLN A 189 12.93 -2.23 4.15
CA GLN A 189 13.67 -3.47 4.40
C GLN A 189 15.18 -3.23 4.56
N LYS A 190 15.78 -2.33 3.77
CA LYS A 190 17.19 -1.94 3.91
C LYS A 190 17.51 -1.25 5.24
N GLN A 191 16.52 -0.60 5.86
CA GLN A 191 16.63 0.02 7.19
C GLN A 191 16.17 -0.94 8.31
N LEU A 192 16.01 -2.23 8.01
CA LEU A 192 15.47 -3.27 8.91
C LEU A 192 14.07 -2.96 9.48
N LEU A 193 13.31 -2.06 8.84
CA LEU A 193 11.95 -1.74 9.23
C LEU A 193 10.94 -2.78 8.71
N PRO A 194 9.84 -3.04 9.44
CA PRO A 194 8.76 -3.90 8.96
C PRO A 194 8.06 -3.28 7.73
N PRO A 195 7.39 -4.09 6.89
CA PRO A 195 6.53 -3.58 5.82
C PRO A 195 5.41 -2.70 6.38
N LYS A 196 4.88 -1.80 5.55
CA LYS A 196 3.86 -0.82 5.97
C LYS A 196 2.86 -0.53 4.85
N ASP A 197 1.60 -0.33 5.21
CA ASP A 197 0.57 0.20 4.30
C ASP A 197 0.91 1.63 3.87
N PHE A 198 1.34 1.80 2.62
CA PHE A 198 1.57 3.13 2.07
C PHE A 198 0.24 3.78 1.66
N HIS A 199 0.12 5.06 1.98
CA HIS A 199 -1.06 5.85 1.70
C HIS A 199 -0.72 7.35 1.71
N VAL A 200 -1.57 8.15 1.07
CA VAL A 200 -1.52 9.62 1.11
C VAL A 200 -2.78 10.11 1.82
N THR A 201 -2.65 10.78 2.96
CA THR A 201 -3.83 11.25 3.72
C THR A 201 -4.54 12.36 2.95
N LEU A 202 -5.85 12.23 2.72
CA LEU A 202 -6.66 13.27 2.08
C LEU A 202 -7.54 14.04 3.07
N GLY A 203 -7.94 13.44 4.19
CA GLY A 203 -8.75 14.11 5.20
C GLY A 203 -9.09 13.23 6.40
N PHE A 204 -9.43 13.86 7.53
CA PHE A 204 -9.93 13.16 8.71
C PHE A 204 -10.77 14.07 9.60
N ASP A 205 -11.62 13.46 10.42
CA ASP A 205 -12.28 14.13 11.54
C ASP A 205 -12.41 13.18 12.75
N PRO A 206 -12.25 13.68 13.99
CA PRO A 206 -11.60 14.95 14.37
C PRO A 206 -10.06 14.85 14.30
N GLN A 207 -9.52 13.65 14.11
CA GLN A 207 -8.08 13.35 14.06
C GLN A 207 -7.85 12.01 13.33
N ASP A 208 -6.64 11.77 12.82
CA ASP A 208 -6.31 10.53 12.12
C ASP A 208 -6.45 9.28 13.03
N VAL A 209 -6.78 8.16 12.38
CA VAL A 209 -6.85 6.82 12.95
C VAL A 209 -5.48 6.14 12.79
N TYR A 210 -4.73 6.06 13.89
CA TYR A 210 -3.46 5.34 13.97
C TYR A 210 -3.65 3.90 14.47
N GLY A 211 -2.65 3.03 14.26
CA GLY A 211 -2.61 1.68 14.82
C GLY A 211 -3.52 0.64 14.11
N VAL A 212 -4.01 0.95 12.92
CA VAL A 212 -4.85 0.08 12.09
C VAL A 212 -4.28 -0.02 10.67
N SER A 213 -4.65 -1.06 9.94
CA SER A 213 -4.34 -1.17 8.52
C SER A 213 -5.04 -0.08 7.69
N LYS A 214 -4.38 0.32 6.61
CA LYS A 214 -4.80 1.34 5.63
C LYS A 214 -4.44 0.88 4.19
N GLY A 215 -4.40 -0.43 3.97
CA GLY A 215 -4.03 -1.10 2.73
C GLY A 215 -5.21 -1.32 1.79
N VAL A 216 -5.07 -2.28 0.88
CA VAL A 216 -6.03 -2.57 -0.21
C VAL A 216 -7.39 -3.04 0.31
N GLU A 217 -7.43 -3.65 1.48
CA GLU A 217 -8.63 -4.06 2.20
C GLU A 217 -9.51 -2.89 2.67
N THR A 218 -8.99 -1.65 2.66
CA THR A 218 -9.73 -0.44 3.03
C THR A 218 -10.25 0.38 1.85
N LEU A 219 -10.05 -0.08 0.60
CA LEU A 219 -10.56 0.57 -0.62
C LEU A 219 -12.10 0.61 -0.64
N LEU A 220 -12.67 1.79 -0.80
CA LEU A 220 -14.13 1.98 -0.89
C LEU A 220 -14.75 1.40 -2.17
N ARG A 221 -13.94 1.29 -3.23
CA ARG A 221 -14.32 0.83 -4.57
C ARG A 221 -13.15 -0.02 -5.10
N GLY A 222 -13.41 -1.26 -5.55
CA GLY A 222 -12.38 -2.17 -6.08
C GLY A 222 -12.20 -3.52 -5.37
N ALA A 223 -13.10 -3.90 -4.44
CA ALA A 223 -13.00 -5.15 -3.67
C ALA A 223 -12.97 -6.46 -4.49
N GLU A 224 -13.31 -6.43 -5.79
CA GLU A 224 -13.29 -7.60 -6.67
C GLU A 224 -11.87 -8.15 -6.91
N LEU A 225 -10.82 -7.33 -6.72
CA LEU A 225 -9.41 -7.77 -6.77
C LEU A 225 -9.06 -8.87 -5.74
N ASN A 226 -9.91 -9.11 -4.74
CA ASN A 226 -9.74 -10.19 -3.75
C ASN A 226 -10.35 -11.54 -4.17
N GLN A 227 -10.99 -11.67 -5.35
CA GLN A 227 -11.54 -12.95 -5.79
C GLN A 227 -10.50 -13.82 -6.52
N ASP A 228 -9.73 -13.27 -7.47
CA ASP A 228 -8.78 -14.03 -8.28
C ASP A 228 -7.68 -14.71 -7.42
N SER A 229 -7.20 -14.05 -6.36
CA SER A 229 -6.21 -14.61 -5.43
C SER A 229 -6.71 -15.83 -4.65
N LYS A 230 -8.03 -16.05 -4.57
CA LYS A 230 -8.63 -17.22 -3.89
C LYS A 230 -8.90 -18.41 -4.81
N VAL A 231 -8.79 -18.23 -6.14
CA VAL A 231 -9.01 -19.32 -7.11
C VAL A 231 -7.76 -20.18 -7.31
N LEU A 232 -6.57 -19.62 -7.07
CA LEU A 232 -5.26 -20.27 -7.26
C LEU A 232 -4.79 -21.16 -6.08
N THR A 233 -5.66 -21.49 -5.13
CA THR A 233 -5.36 -22.40 -4.00
C THR A 233 -6.44 -23.48 -3.82
N ARG A 234 -6.55 -24.36 -4.81
CA ARG A 234 -7.25 -25.65 -4.76
C ARG A 234 -6.51 -26.68 -5.61
#